data_AF-A0A3N5JI33-F1
#
_entry.id   AF-A0A3N5JI33-F1
#
_cell.length_a   1.000
_cell.length_b   1.000
_cell.length_c   1.000
_cell.angle_alpha   90.00
_cell.angle_beta   90.00
_cell.angle_gamma   90.00
#
_symmetry.space_group_name_H-M   'P 1'
#
loop_
_entity.id
_entity.type
_entity.pdbx_description
1 polymer ?
#
loop_
_entity_poly.entity_id
_entity_poly.type
_entity_poly.pdbx_seq_one_letter_code
_entity_poly.pdbx_strand_id
1 'polypeptide(L)'
;MIDTALFHFMNKKQMKISLIIVWLCILIGWIPGQEWSENVFPVSELQPGMRGYLKTVFYGETIEQVGVEVLDVMRNYYPQCDIILVRLFGEKAETNGVVNGMSGSPVYIEDKLVGALAYRYGEFMKEPIGGVMP
;
A
#
# COMPACT_ATOMS: atom_id res chain seq x y z
N MET A 1 18.66 -42.58 10.73
CA MET A 1 18.05 -43.29 11.88
C MET A 1 16.62 -42.79 12.13
N ILE A 2 15.77 -42.79 11.08
CA ILE A 2 14.30 -42.60 11.20
C ILE A 2 13.59 -43.82 10.55
N ASP A 3 14.36 -44.86 10.23
CA ASP A 3 13.87 -45.98 9.46
C ASP A 3 13.17 -47.01 10.33
N THR A 4 12.06 -47.50 9.78
CA THR A 4 11.41 -48.79 10.04
C THR A 4 10.26 -48.82 11.06
N ALA A 5 10.22 -47.99 12.09
CA ALA A 5 9.17 -48.13 13.13
C ALA A 5 7.77 -47.60 12.73
N LEU A 6 7.68 -46.57 11.89
CA LEU A 6 6.40 -45.98 11.47
C LEU A 6 5.65 -46.80 10.41
N PHE A 7 6.37 -47.66 9.67
CA PHE A 7 5.78 -48.46 8.59
C PHE A 7 5.10 -49.77 9.05
N HIS A 8 5.32 -50.19 10.31
CA HIS A 8 4.86 -51.49 10.80
C HIS A 8 3.37 -51.52 11.21
N PHE A 9 2.68 -50.37 11.30
CA PHE A 9 1.29 -50.28 11.79
C PHE A 9 0.28 -49.69 10.79
N MET A 10 0.69 -49.35 9.57
CA MET A 10 -0.18 -48.67 8.59
C MET A 10 -0.77 -49.63 7.54
N ASN A 11 -2.10 -49.71 7.44
CA ASN A 11 -2.79 -50.49 6.41
C ASN A 11 -2.57 -49.89 5.00
N LYS A 12 -2.66 -50.68 3.93
CA LYS A 12 -2.49 -50.27 2.51
C LYS A 12 -3.31 -49.02 2.14
N LYS A 13 -4.50 -48.83 2.75
CA LYS A 13 -5.34 -47.64 2.54
C LYS A 13 -4.71 -46.38 3.15
N GLN A 14 -4.15 -46.47 4.36
CA GLN A 14 -3.44 -45.39 5.04
C GLN A 14 -2.15 -45.01 4.30
N MET A 15 -1.45 -46.00 3.73
CA MET A 15 -0.25 -45.78 2.94
C MET A 15 -0.53 -45.01 1.64
N LYS A 16 -1.65 -45.32 0.95
CA LYS A 16 -2.10 -44.57 -0.23
C LYS A 16 -2.50 -43.13 0.11
N ILE A 17 -3.18 -42.92 1.24
CA ILE A 17 -3.58 -41.59 1.71
C ILE A 17 -2.35 -40.74 2.03
N SER A 18 -1.37 -41.31 2.73
CA SER A 18 -0.10 -40.61 3.04
C SER A 18 0.66 -40.22 1.76
N LEU A 19 0.74 -41.12 0.77
CA LEU A 19 1.34 -40.81 -0.52
C LEU A 19 0.61 -39.68 -1.26
N ILE A 20 -0.73 -39.68 -1.26
CA ILE A 20 -1.52 -38.61 -1.88
C ILE A 20 -1.25 -37.26 -1.20
N ILE A 21 -1.15 -37.23 0.13
CA ILE A 21 -0.85 -36.00 0.88
C ILE A 21 0.55 -35.47 0.54
N VAL A 22 1.56 -36.35 0.47
CA VAL A 22 2.92 -35.96 0.08
C VAL A 22 2.93 -35.41 -1.35
N TRP A 23 2.25 -36.06 -2.29
CA TRP A 23 2.10 -35.57 -3.66
C TRP A 23 1.37 -34.23 -3.73
N LEU A 24 0.33 -34.03 -2.91
CA LEU A 24 -0.41 -32.77 -2.82
C LEU A 24 0.47 -31.64 -2.27
N CYS A 25 1.29 -31.90 -1.26
CA CYS A 25 2.23 -30.92 -0.71
C CYS A 25 3.31 -30.52 -1.71
N ILE A 26 3.81 -31.48 -2.51
CA ILE A 26 4.78 -31.20 -3.58
C ILE A 26 4.14 -30.35 -4.68
N LEU A 27 2.87 -30.61 -5.02
CA LEU A 27 2.10 -29.82 -5.99
C LEU A 27 1.88 -28.37 -5.53
N ILE A 28 1.64 -28.15 -4.23
CA ILE A 28 1.46 -26.80 -3.67
C ILE A 28 2.77 -26.00 -3.70
N GLY A 29 3.92 -26.67 -3.51
CA GLY A 29 5.25 -26.05 -3.57
C GLY A 29 5.66 -25.52 -4.95
N TRP A 30 4.90 -25.85 -6.00
CA TRP A 30 5.13 -25.39 -7.38
C TRP A 30 4.25 -24.20 -7.78
N ILE A 31 3.38 -23.71 -6.90
CA ILE A 31 2.61 -22.50 -7.18
C ILE A 31 3.59 -21.32 -7.14
N PRO A 32 3.86 -20.63 -8.26
CA PRO A 32 4.65 -19.42 -8.22
C PRO A 32 3.96 -18.44 -7.27
N GLY A 33 4.68 -17.93 -6.27
CA GLY A 33 4.12 -16.95 -5.34
C GLY A 33 3.58 -15.78 -6.13
N GLN A 34 2.34 -15.37 -5.86
CA GLN A 34 1.89 -14.05 -6.29
C GLN A 34 2.74 -13.03 -5.55
N GLU A 35 3.57 -12.32 -6.30
CA GLU A 35 4.30 -11.17 -5.79
C GLU A 35 3.26 -10.05 -5.57
N TRP A 36 3.03 -9.71 -4.31
CA TRP A 36 2.22 -8.55 -3.94
C TRP A 36 3.06 -7.30 -4.17
N SER A 37 3.36 -7.01 -5.43
CA SER A 37 3.94 -5.74 -5.85
C SER A 37 2.78 -4.76 -5.99
N GLU A 38 2.56 -3.93 -4.98
CA GLU A 38 1.89 -2.66 -5.25
C GLU A 38 2.77 -1.94 -6.27
N ASN A 39 2.22 -1.61 -7.43
CA ASN A 39 2.96 -0.82 -8.42
C ASN A 39 3.25 0.54 -7.79
N VAL A 40 4.46 0.72 -7.26
CA VAL A 40 4.91 1.98 -6.66
C VAL A 40 5.33 2.92 -7.79
N PHE A 41 4.89 4.18 -7.69
CA PHE A 41 5.34 5.25 -8.57
C PHE A 41 6.70 5.75 -8.07
N PRO A 42 7.76 5.72 -8.91
CA PRO A 42 9.08 6.16 -8.49
C PRO A 42 9.10 7.67 -8.19
N VAL A 43 9.48 8.04 -6.97
CA VAL A 43 9.56 9.45 -6.52
C VAL A 43 10.49 10.29 -7.42
N SER A 44 11.50 9.67 -8.04
CA SER A 44 12.40 10.34 -8.99
C SER A 44 11.71 10.86 -10.25
N GLU A 45 10.58 10.27 -10.63
CA GLU A 45 9.83 10.64 -11.83
C GLU A 45 8.70 11.64 -11.54
N LEU A 46 8.40 11.92 -10.26
CA LEU A 46 7.38 12.89 -9.88
C LEU A 46 7.76 14.30 -10.31
N GLN A 47 6.78 15.01 -10.87
CA GLN A 47 6.91 16.39 -11.31
C GLN A 47 5.74 17.24 -10.80
N PRO A 48 5.97 18.52 -10.48
CA PRO A 48 4.90 19.48 -10.24
C PRO A 48 3.84 19.46 -11.35
N GLY A 49 2.57 19.55 -10.95
CA GLY A 49 1.41 19.52 -11.85
C GLY A 49 0.90 18.11 -12.17
N MET A 50 1.61 17.05 -11.80
CA MET A 50 1.08 15.68 -11.90
C MET A 50 -0.16 15.53 -11.02
N ARG A 51 -1.17 14.83 -11.53
CA ARG A 51 -2.45 14.63 -10.84
C ARG A 51 -2.69 13.18 -10.51
N GLY A 52 -3.45 12.97 -9.46
CA GLY A 52 -3.78 11.65 -8.96
C GLY A 52 -4.97 11.68 -8.01
N TYR A 53 -5.06 10.67 -7.16
CA TYR A 53 -6.09 10.59 -6.13
C TYR A 53 -5.53 10.09 -4.79
N LEU A 54 -6.12 10.59 -3.71
CA LEU A 54 -5.96 10.13 -2.34
C LEU A 54 -7.16 9.26 -1.98
N LYS A 55 -6.93 8.08 -1.41
CA LYS A 55 -8.00 7.29 -0.78
C LYS A 55 -8.01 7.56 0.72
N THR A 56 -9.09 8.14 1.23
CA THR A 56 -9.20 8.51 2.65
C THR A 56 -10.63 8.35 3.17
N VAL A 57 -10.82 8.51 4.47
CA VAL A 57 -12.14 8.45 5.12
C VAL A 57 -12.40 9.79 5.78
N PHE A 58 -13.46 10.50 5.37
CA PHE A 58 -13.89 11.71 6.05
C PHE A 58 -14.79 11.41 7.26
N TYR A 59 -15.62 10.37 7.18
CA TYR A 59 -16.55 9.98 8.23
C TYR A 59 -16.93 8.50 8.16
N GLY A 60 -17.04 7.86 9.32
CA GLY A 60 -17.42 6.45 9.44
C GLY A 60 -16.33 5.53 8.90
N GLU A 61 -16.69 4.66 7.95
CA GLU A 61 -15.80 3.64 7.36
C GLU A 61 -15.78 3.69 5.82
N THR A 62 -16.43 4.69 5.22
CA THR A 62 -16.53 4.80 3.77
C THR A 62 -15.26 5.38 3.20
N ILE A 63 -14.57 4.59 2.37
CA ILE A 63 -13.40 5.05 1.61
C ILE A 63 -13.86 5.96 0.47
N GLU A 64 -13.32 7.16 0.45
CA GLU A 64 -13.58 8.18 -0.57
C GLU A 64 -12.31 8.52 -1.33
N GLN A 65 -12.47 8.92 -2.60
CA GLN A 65 -11.38 9.41 -3.43
C GLN A 65 -11.40 10.93 -3.46
N VAL A 66 -10.25 11.53 -3.17
CA VAL A 66 -10.03 12.97 -3.21
C VAL A 66 -8.97 13.26 -4.26
N GLY A 67 -9.17 14.27 -5.10
CA GLY A 67 -8.17 14.65 -6.10
C GLY A 67 -6.90 15.19 -5.44
N VAL A 68 -5.74 14.80 -5.96
CA VAL A 68 -4.44 15.38 -5.57
C VAL A 68 -3.70 15.94 -6.78
N GLU A 69 -2.97 17.01 -6.55
CA GLU A 69 -2.01 17.58 -7.50
C GLU A 69 -0.67 17.76 -6.80
N VAL A 70 0.40 17.27 -7.42
CA VAL A 70 1.76 17.45 -6.91
C VAL A 70 2.15 18.90 -7.10
N LEU A 71 2.54 19.57 -6.02
CA LEU A 71 3.07 20.92 -6.05
C LEU A 71 4.59 20.91 -6.18
N ASP A 72 5.27 20.07 -5.39
CA ASP A 72 6.73 19.96 -5.39
C ASP A 72 7.21 18.67 -4.70
N VAL A 73 8.48 18.32 -4.89
CA VAL A 73 9.15 17.22 -4.17
C VAL A 73 10.36 17.76 -3.40
N MET A 74 10.19 17.89 -2.09
CA MET A 74 11.23 18.33 -1.16
C MET A 74 12.18 17.17 -0.84
N ARG A 75 13.31 17.11 -1.55
CA ARG A 75 14.33 16.06 -1.36
C ARG A 75 15.06 16.20 -0.03
N ASN A 76 15.25 15.08 0.67
CA ASN A 76 16.01 15.01 1.93
C ASN A 76 15.55 16.08 2.96
N TYR A 77 14.23 16.27 3.07
CA TYR A 77 13.63 17.21 4.02
C TYR A 77 13.84 16.75 5.45
N TYR A 78 13.69 15.44 5.69
CA TYR A 78 14.23 14.74 6.84
C TYR A 78 15.47 13.94 6.39
N PRO A 79 16.36 13.54 7.32
CA PRO A 79 17.52 12.71 6.96
C PRO A 79 17.10 11.47 6.18
N GLN A 80 17.52 11.40 4.91
CA GLN A 80 17.21 10.32 3.97
C GLN A 80 15.72 10.12 3.64
N CYS A 81 14.89 11.14 3.86
CA CYS A 81 13.45 11.07 3.60
C CYS A 81 12.96 12.31 2.83
N ASP A 82 12.38 12.03 1.67
CA ASP A 82 11.76 13.02 0.79
C ASP A 82 10.32 13.29 1.24
N ILE A 83 9.85 14.53 1.06
CA ILE A 83 8.44 14.89 1.24
C ILE A 83 7.88 15.37 -0.09
N ILE A 84 6.74 14.82 -0.49
CA ILE A 84 6.00 15.27 -1.67
C ILE A 84 4.92 16.23 -1.19
N LEU A 85 4.96 17.47 -1.66
CA LEU A 85 3.92 18.46 -1.40
C LEU A 85 2.78 18.25 -2.38
N VAL A 86 1.57 18.06 -1.88
CA VAL A 86 0.38 17.89 -2.70
C VAL A 86 -0.70 18.88 -2.29
N ARG A 87 -1.45 19.38 -3.27
CA ARG A 87 -2.70 20.09 -3.06
C ARG A 87 -3.86 19.12 -3.24
N LEU A 88 -4.73 19.04 -2.24
CA LEU A 88 -6.00 18.34 -2.39
C LEU A 88 -7.01 19.22 -3.11
N PHE A 89 -7.88 18.64 -3.94
CA PHE A 89 -8.96 19.38 -4.58
C PHE A 89 -10.25 18.58 -4.63
N GLY A 90 -11.36 19.29 -4.82
CA GLY A 90 -12.71 18.74 -4.72
C GLY A 90 -13.45 19.28 -3.49
N GLU A 91 -14.79 19.27 -3.57
CA GLU A 91 -15.69 19.97 -2.63
C GLU A 91 -15.37 19.72 -1.16
N LYS A 92 -15.18 18.44 -0.78
CA LYS A 92 -14.87 18.05 0.61
C LYS A 92 -13.48 18.49 1.05
N ALA A 93 -12.49 18.47 0.16
CA ALA A 93 -11.13 18.87 0.49
C ALA A 93 -10.97 20.40 0.55
N GLU A 94 -11.66 21.13 -0.32
CA GLU A 94 -11.67 22.60 -0.31
C GLU A 94 -12.39 23.15 0.92
N THR A 95 -13.43 22.46 1.40
CA THR A 95 -14.18 22.85 2.60
C THR A 95 -13.46 22.48 3.90
N ASN A 96 -12.96 21.24 3.99
CA ASN A 96 -12.42 20.70 5.25
C ASN A 96 -10.89 20.78 5.35
N GLY A 97 -10.19 20.89 4.22
CA GLY A 97 -8.75 20.79 4.15
C GLY A 97 -8.22 19.40 4.48
N VAL A 98 -6.94 19.35 4.85
CA VAL A 98 -6.33 18.18 5.49
C VAL A 98 -6.75 18.17 6.96
N VAL A 99 -7.53 17.17 7.36
CA VAL A 99 -8.03 17.01 8.73
C VAL A 99 -7.29 15.91 9.48
N ASN A 100 -7.38 15.95 10.81
CA ASN A 100 -6.86 14.88 11.66
C ASN A 100 -7.55 13.55 11.30
N GLY A 101 -6.78 12.47 11.30
CA GLY A 101 -7.26 11.13 10.92
C GLY A 101 -7.00 10.75 9.45
N MET A 102 -6.62 11.71 8.59
CA MET A 102 -6.19 11.38 7.22
C MET A 102 -4.76 10.83 7.14
N SER A 103 -3.99 10.87 8.23
CA SER A 103 -2.62 10.37 8.25
C SER A 103 -2.59 8.88 7.90
N GLY A 104 -1.68 8.47 7.00
CA GLY A 104 -1.59 7.11 6.48
C GLY A 104 -2.49 6.82 5.27
N SER A 105 -3.30 7.78 4.82
CA SER A 105 -4.16 7.62 3.64
C SER A 105 -3.29 7.49 2.37
N PRO A 106 -3.44 6.42 1.56
CA PRO A 106 -2.58 6.20 0.40
C PRO A 106 -2.90 7.15 -0.75
N VAL A 107 -1.84 7.64 -1.39
CA VAL A 107 -1.87 8.57 -2.53
C VAL A 107 -1.39 7.84 -3.77
N TYR A 108 -2.11 8.02 -4.87
CA TYR A 108 -1.83 7.37 -6.14
C TYR A 108 -1.68 8.41 -7.26
N ILE A 109 -0.72 8.18 -8.15
CA ILE A 109 -0.55 8.91 -9.42
C ILE A 109 -0.40 7.84 -10.50
N GLU A 110 -1.14 7.99 -11.61
CA GLU A 110 -1.20 6.97 -12.67
C GLU A 110 -1.57 5.57 -12.15
N ASP A 111 -2.51 5.49 -11.19
CA ASP A 111 -2.94 4.26 -10.50
C ASP A 111 -1.81 3.53 -9.74
N LYS A 112 -0.64 4.14 -9.60
CA LYS A 112 0.51 3.61 -8.85
C LYS A 112 0.62 4.29 -7.48
N LEU A 113 0.97 3.53 -6.45
CA LEU A 113 1.13 4.05 -5.10
C LEU A 113 2.35 4.97 -5.04
N VAL A 114 2.15 6.20 -4.61
CA VAL A 114 3.22 7.20 -4.49
C VAL A 114 3.71 7.32 -3.05
N GLY A 115 2.84 7.07 -2.08
CA GLY A 115 3.11 7.23 -0.66
C GLY A 115 1.83 7.40 0.15
N ALA A 116 1.97 7.87 1.39
CA ALA A 116 0.87 8.15 2.30
C ALA A 116 0.85 9.62 2.74
N LEU A 117 -0.35 10.21 2.79
CA LEU A 117 -0.55 11.54 3.37
C LEU A 117 -0.18 11.50 4.85
N ALA A 118 0.80 12.31 5.26
CA ALA A 118 1.36 12.27 6.62
C ALA A 118 0.80 13.42 7.48
N TYR A 119 0.82 14.64 6.95
CA TYR A 119 0.45 15.85 7.70
C TYR A 119 -0.06 16.99 6.80
N ARG A 120 -0.69 17.98 7.41
CA ARG A 120 -1.05 19.25 6.76
C ARG A 120 0.18 20.17 6.68
N TYR A 121 0.46 20.70 5.50
CA TYR A 121 1.55 21.65 5.32
C TYR A 121 1.11 23.08 5.70
N GLY A 122 1.62 23.57 6.84
CA GLY A 122 1.32 24.90 7.37
C GLY A 122 0.00 24.96 8.17
N GLU A 123 0.04 25.55 9.37
CA GLU A 123 -1.12 25.63 10.27
C GLU A 123 -2.23 26.58 9.77
N PHE A 124 -1.88 27.63 9.02
CA PHE A 124 -2.81 28.72 8.67
C PHE A 124 -3.04 28.89 7.16
N MET A 125 -2.61 27.92 6.36
CA MET A 125 -2.81 27.94 4.91
C MET A 125 -4.29 27.75 4.59
N LYS A 126 -4.87 28.67 3.79
CA LYS A 126 -6.24 28.52 3.27
C LYS A 126 -6.33 27.38 2.25
N GLU A 127 -5.25 27.12 1.53
CA GLU A 127 -5.20 26.02 0.57
C GLU A 127 -4.99 24.68 1.29
N PRO A 128 -5.65 23.60 0.83
CA PRO A 128 -5.58 22.28 1.43
C PRO A 128 -4.29 21.53 1.00
N ILE A 129 -3.14 22.02 1.46
CA ILE A 129 -1.83 21.44 1.15
C ILE A 129 -1.44 20.39 2.20
N GLY A 130 -1.00 19.23 1.72
CA GLY A 130 -0.53 18.11 2.51
C GLY A 130 0.90 17.71 2.17
N GLY A 131 1.60 17.13 3.15
CA GLY A 131 2.86 16.43 2.96
C GLY A 131 2.63 14.93 2.84
N VAL A 132 3.10 14.34 1.75
CA VAL A 132 3.04 12.90 1.46
C VAL A 132 4.43 12.30 1.66
N MET A 133 4.51 11.22 2.42
CA MET A 133 5.73 10.43 2.61
C MET A 133 5.70 9.22 1.67
N PRO A 134 6.73 9.04 0.82
CA PRO A 134 6.86 7.86 -0.04
C PRO A 134 6.95 6.53 0.70
#